data_AF-A0A0K8PPQ2-F1
#
_entry.id   AF-A0A0K8PPQ2-F1
#
_cell.length_a   1.000
_cell.length_b   1.000
_cell.length_c   1.000
_cell.angle_alpha   90.00
_cell.angle_beta   90.00
_cell.angle_gamma   90.00
#
_symmetry.space_group_name_H-M   'P 1'
#
loop_
_entity.id
_entity.type
_entity.pdbx_description
1 polymer ?
#
loop_
_entity_poly.entity_id
_entity_poly.type
_entity_poly.pdbx_seq_one_letter_code
_entity_poly.pdbx_strand_id
1 'polypeptide(L)'
;MTLAHTDTDLANRVLGGWQGRIAGNMLGKPVEQGEVWTRDRIDRYLRQASALPLTDYLPEPISEHDGFELRPEWRQCVRGRIHGSCRDDDVDYAILGMDLLETHGFGFSTEQVGDLWLLRLPYLQTFTAERAAYRNLANGLRPPLTATYDNPYQEWIGALIRADIFGWTCPGAPRRAASLARRDAVLSHTGNGVYGAMWAAALIAAAFTAPTVRHAVDEALAVIPASSRLARTVRRVVSLHDTRMSWEDTLTTVTEETTGMGWIHTVPNAAVLTAGLLYGDGDFTRTITLTVRGGLDTDSNGATAGSVAGVFGGAAAIPDRWTVPLEDTVRSAVFGFDGVRISELARRTVRLAEQEA
;
A
#
# COMPACT_ATOMS: atom_id res chain seq x y z
N MET A 1 9.04 -34.38 0.49
CA MET A 1 8.17 -33.51 1.31
C MET A 1 7.88 -32.19 0.57
N THR A 2 7.50 -32.23 -0.71
CA THR A 2 8.23 -31.40 -1.70
C THR A 2 7.43 -30.57 -2.71
N LEU A 3 6.09 -30.55 -2.73
CA LEU A 3 5.30 -29.65 -3.61
C LEU A 3 4.00 -29.17 -2.93
N ALA A 4 3.27 -30.08 -2.28
CA ALA A 4 2.04 -29.71 -1.58
C ALA A 4 2.25 -28.74 -0.40
N HIS A 5 3.42 -28.77 0.25
CA HIS A 5 3.73 -27.84 1.36
C HIS A 5 4.07 -26.43 0.86
N THR A 6 4.70 -26.31 -0.31
CA THR A 6 5.05 -25.02 -0.92
C THR A 6 3.80 -24.30 -1.47
N ASP A 7 2.85 -25.05 -2.04
CA ASP A 7 1.58 -24.48 -2.54
C ASP A 7 0.72 -23.94 -1.39
N THR A 8 0.65 -24.66 -0.26
CA THR A 8 -0.06 -24.17 0.93
C THR A 8 0.61 -22.95 1.56
N ASP A 9 1.94 -22.82 1.51
CA ASP A 9 2.64 -21.67 2.06
C ASP A 9 2.46 -20.42 1.19
N LEU A 10 2.58 -20.56 -0.15
CA LEU A 10 2.30 -19.47 -1.08
C LEU A 10 0.88 -18.96 -0.94
N ALA A 11 -0.12 -19.85 -0.92
CA ALA A 11 -1.52 -19.45 -0.74
C ALA A 11 -1.77 -18.73 0.59
N ASN A 12 -1.16 -19.22 1.69
CA ASN A 12 -1.25 -18.59 3.01
C ASN A 12 -0.62 -17.18 3.01
N ARG A 13 0.53 -16.99 2.35
CA ARG A 13 1.22 -15.69 2.26
C ARG A 13 0.51 -14.70 1.35
N VAL A 14 -0.02 -15.14 0.20
CA VAL A 14 -0.81 -14.30 -0.70
C VAL A 14 -2.13 -13.88 -0.04
N LEU A 15 -2.81 -14.79 0.66
CA LEU A 15 -3.99 -14.43 1.46
C LEU A 15 -3.63 -13.42 2.55
N GLY A 16 -2.49 -13.61 3.22
CA GLY A 16 -1.98 -12.66 4.21
C GLY A 16 -1.71 -11.29 3.60
N GLY A 17 -1.16 -11.22 2.39
CA GLY A 17 -0.97 -9.98 1.65
C GLY A 17 -2.28 -9.22 1.41
N TRP A 18 -3.32 -9.91 0.90
CA TRP A 18 -4.64 -9.30 0.68
C TRP A 18 -5.31 -8.85 1.98
N GLN A 19 -5.39 -9.73 2.98
CA GLN A 19 -5.99 -9.42 4.27
C GLN A 19 -5.24 -8.29 4.97
N GLY A 20 -3.92 -8.34 4.95
CA GLY A 20 -3.05 -7.35 5.55
C GLY A 20 -3.20 -5.98 4.88
N ARG A 21 -3.24 -5.94 3.55
CA ARG A 21 -3.49 -4.71 2.80
C ARG A 21 -4.81 -4.06 3.18
N ILE A 22 -5.89 -4.82 3.19
CA ILE A 22 -7.22 -4.30 3.51
C ILE A 22 -7.28 -3.84 4.96
N ALA A 23 -6.74 -4.61 5.90
CA ALA A 23 -6.74 -4.25 7.31
C ALA A 23 -5.94 -2.96 7.58
N GLY A 24 -4.76 -2.83 6.97
CA GLY A 24 -3.92 -1.63 7.08
C GLY A 24 -4.56 -0.39 6.44
N ASN A 25 -5.16 -0.55 5.26
CA ASN A 25 -5.92 0.53 4.58
C ASN A 25 -7.04 1.05 5.48
N MET A 26 -7.87 0.14 5.99
CA MET A 26 -8.99 0.47 6.86
C MET A 26 -8.58 1.11 8.18
N LEU A 27 -7.44 0.71 8.75
CA LEU A 27 -6.89 1.33 9.95
C LEU A 27 -6.52 2.79 9.73
N GLY A 28 -5.91 3.10 8.56
CA GLY A 28 -5.46 4.45 8.23
C GLY A 28 -6.57 5.39 7.79
N LYS A 29 -7.56 4.88 7.05
CA LYS A 29 -8.57 5.68 6.34
C LYS A 29 -9.29 6.74 7.20
N PRO A 30 -9.69 6.48 8.46
CA PRO A 30 -10.36 7.51 9.27
C PRO A 30 -9.51 8.75 9.57
N VAL A 31 -8.18 8.62 9.52
CA VAL A 31 -7.18 9.66 9.86
C VAL A 31 -6.22 9.93 8.70
N GLU A 32 -6.66 9.69 7.47
CA GLU A 32 -5.99 10.19 6.27
C GLU A 32 -6.18 11.73 6.18
N GLN A 33 -5.49 12.40 5.25
CA GLN A 33 -5.28 13.86 5.18
C GLN A 33 -4.17 14.32 6.13
N GLY A 34 -2.92 13.97 5.80
CA GLY A 34 -1.76 14.24 6.65
C GLY A 34 -1.50 15.71 6.99
N GLU A 35 -2.13 16.67 6.28
CA GLU A 35 -2.13 18.08 6.64
C GLU A 35 -3.01 18.41 7.86
N VAL A 36 -4.07 17.61 8.08
CA VAL A 36 -5.01 17.72 9.21
C VAL A 36 -4.60 16.73 10.30
N TRP A 37 -4.39 15.47 9.94
CA TRP A 37 -4.07 14.35 10.81
C TRP A 37 -2.57 14.11 10.89
N THR A 38 -1.87 15.06 11.51
CA THR A 38 -0.45 14.90 11.83
C THR A 38 -0.25 13.78 12.87
N ARG A 39 0.95 13.20 12.94
CA ARG A 39 1.33 12.22 13.98
C ARG A 39 0.90 12.66 15.38
N ASP A 40 1.20 13.90 15.75
CA ASP A 40 0.86 14.45 17.06
C ASP A 40 -0.66 14.53 17.27
N ARG A 41 -1.43 14.83 16.23
CA ARG A 41 -2.89 14.86 16.30
C ARG A 41 -3.47 13.44 16.45
N ILE A 42 -2.97 12.47 15.68
CA ILE A 42 -3.35 11.06 15.81
C ILE A 42 -3.07 10.58 17.25
N ASP A 43 -1.89 10.85 17.78
CA ASP A 43 -1.52 10.47 19.14
C ASP A 43 -2.38 11.13 20.21
N ARG A 44 -2.73 12.42 20.06
CA ARG A 44 -3.66 13.09 20.99
C ARG A 44 -5.04 12.44 20.95
N TYR A 45 -5.56 12.14 19.76
CA TYR A 45 -6.83 11.44 19.60
C TYR A 45 -6.81 10.07 20.29
N LEU A 46 -5.77 9.26 20.05
CA LEU A 46 -5.62 7.95 20.66
C LEU A 46 -5.51 8.01 22.18
N ARG A 47 -4.79 8.98 22.75
CA ARG A 47 -4.71 9.18 24.20
C ARG A 47 -6.09 9.54 24.78
N GLN A 48 -6.81 10.45 24.14
CA GLN A 48 -8.15 10.84 24.59
C GLN A 48 -9.11 9.65 24.55
N ALA A 49 -9.00 8.81 23.52
CA ALA A 49 -9.83 7.61 23.36
C ALA A 49 -9.35 6.40 24.18
N SER A 50 -8.32 6.57 25.03
CA SER A 50 -7.70 5.47 25.80
C SER A 50 -7.29 4.28 24.91
N ALA A 51 -6.84 4.58 23.69
CA ALA A 51 -6.48 3.62 22.64
C ALA A 51 -4.98 3.65 22.31
N LEU A 52 -4.14 4.24 23.18
CA LEU A 52 -2.68 4.18 23.08
C LEU A 52 -2.11 3.22 24.14
N PRO A 53 -1.32 2.19 23.78
CA PRO A 53 -0.86 1.86 22.43
C PRO A 53 -2.00 1.39 21.52
N LEU A 54 -1.93 1.79 20.25
CA LEU A 54 -2.87 1.35 19.23
C LEU A 54 -2.60 -0.13 18.93
N THR A 55 -3.61 -0.97 19.13
CA THR A 55 -3.50 -2.43 19.03
C THR A 55 -4.62 -3.07 18.22
N ASP A 56 -5.58 -2.26 17.76
CA ASP A 56 -6.80 -2.65 17.04
C ASP A 56 -7.21 -1.48 16.14
N TYR A 57 -8.28 -1.61 15.36
CA TYR A 57 -8.87 -0.50 14.58
C TYR A 57 -9.13 0.71 15.46
N LEU A 58 -9.09 1.89 14.84
CA LEU A 58 -9.38 3.15 15.52
C LEU A 58 -10.75 3.09 16.21
N PRO A 59 -10.89 3.67 17.41
CA PRO A 59 -12.18 3.76 18.08
C PRO A 59 -13.11 4.73 17.34
N GLU A 60 -14.37 4.78 17.75
CA GLU A 60 -15.27 5.84 17.30
C GLU A 60 -14.81 7.21 17.84
N PRO A 61 -15.22 8.33 17.20
CA PRO A 61 -15.14 9.64 17.84
C PRO A 61 -15.84 9.62 19.20
N ILE A 62 -15.16 10.12 20.24
CA ILE A 62 -15.67 10.10 21.62
C ILE A 62 -16.86 11.05 21.77
N SER A 63 -16.82 12.20 21.09
CA SER A 63 -17.94 13.15 20.99
C SER A 63 -17.86 13.98 19.71
N GLU A 64 -19.00 14.51 19.27
CA GLU A 64 -19.08 15.45 18.13
C GLU A 64 -18.37 16.80 18.40
N HIS A 65 -18.01 17.09 19.66
CA HIS A 65 -17.50 18.40 20.09
C HIS A 65 -16.00 18.38 20.44
N ASP A 66 -15.31 17.25 20.28
CA ASP A 66 -13.94 17.05 20.78
C ASP A 66 -12.85 17.61 19.84
N GLY A 67 -13.22 18.24 18.73
CA GLY A 67 -12.28 18.83 17.76
C GLY A 67 -11.55 17.81 16.87
N PHE A 68 -11.96 16.54 16.91
CA PHE A 68 -11.44 15.45 16.08
C PHE A 68 -12.51 14.99 15.10
N GLU A 69 -12.53 15.60 13.91
CA GLU A 69 -13.39 15.17 12.82
C GLU A 69 -12.67 14.13 11.97
N LEU A 70 -13.04 12.85 12.14
CA LEU A 70 -12.55 11.76 11.29
C LEU A 70 -13.16 11.87 9.88
N ARG A 71 -12.47 11.31 8.87
CA ARG A 71 -13.01 11.19 7.51
C ARG A 71 -14.38 10.52 7.50
N PRO A 72 -15.38 10.99 6.72
CA PRO A 72 -16.78 10.50 6.79
C PRO A 72 -16.94 8.97 6.76
N GLU A 73 -16.05 8.28 6.05
CA GLU A 73 -15.96 6.83 5.91
C GLU A 73 -15.66 6.09 7.22
N TRP A 74 -15.21 6.79 8.27
CA TRP A 74 -14.92 6.20 9.59
C TRP A 74 -16.05 5.31 10.09
N ARG A 75 -17.32 5.64 9.77
CA ARG A 75 -18.51 4.88 10.15
C ARG A 75 -18.52 3.43 9.66
N GLN A 76 -17.64 3.07 8.73
CA GLN A 76 -17.46 1.72 8.19
C GLN A 76 -16.05 1.14 8.44
N CYS A 77 -15.12 1.93 9.00
CA CYS A 77 -13.70 1.56 9.11
C CYS A 77 -13.16 1.59 10.56
N VAL A 78 -13.99 1.97 11.55
CA VAL A 78 -13.62 1.94 12.98
C VAL A 78 -14.07 0.67 13.68
N ARG A 79 -13.40 0.36 14.80
CA ARG A 79 -13.68 -0.82 15.63
C ARG A 79 -15.16 -0.93 15.98
N GLY A 80 -15.72 -2.11 15.79
CA GLY A 80 -17.13 -2.41 16.09
C GLY A 80 -18.13 -1.96 15.02
N ARG A 81 -17.68 -1.31 13.94
CA ARG A 81 -18.54 -0.91 12.80
C ARG A 81 -18.17 -1.52 11.45
N ILE A 82 -17.08 -2.28 11.43
CA ILE A 82 -16.57 -2.93 10.22
C ILE A 82 -17.40 -4.19 9.93
N HIS A 83 -17.96 -4.25 8.72
CA HIS A 83 -18.74 -5.36 8.18
C HIS A 83 -18.42 -5.51 6.69
N GLY A 84 -17.29 -6.14 6.38
CA GLY A 84 -16.67 -6.00 5.06
C GLY A 84 -15.78 -4.77 4.95
N SER A 85 -14.91 -4.74 3.94
CA SER A 85 -14.04 -3.58 3.73
C SER A 85 -14.84 -2.34 3.38
N CYS A 86 -14.44 -1.16 3.85
CA CYS A 86 -14.86 0.08 3.20
C CYS A 86 -14.17 0.18 1.82
N ARG A 87 -14.80 0.82 0.83
CA ARG A 87 -14.19 0.99 -0.51
C ARG A 87 -13.02 1.97 -0.41
N ASP A 88 -11.96 1.66 -1.13
CA ASP A 88 -10.77 2.50 -1.23
C ASP A 88 -10.03 2.27 -2.55
N ASP A 89 -9.40 3.30 -3.12
CA ASP A 89 -8.68 3.17 -4.40
C ASP A 89 -7.43 2.30 -4.29
N ASP A 90 -6.81 2.22 -3.12
CA ASP A 90 -5.76 1.25 -2.85
C ASP A 90 -6.20 -0.17 -3.19
N VAL A 91 -7.36 -0.58 -2.69
CA VAL A 91 -7.87 -1.94 -2.92
C VAL A 91 -8.33 -2.09 -4.37
N ASP A 92 -8.92 -1.05 -4.95
CA ASP A 92 -9.35 -1.06 -6.35
C ASP A 92 -8.19 -1.29 -7.32
N TYR A 93 -7.07 -0.60 -7.12
CA TYR A 93 -5.93 -0.75 -8.03
C TYR A 93 -5.28 -2.14 -7.95
N ALA A 94 -5.26 -2.78 -6.77
CA ALA A 94 -4.79 -4.16 -6.65
C ALA A 94 -5.71 -5.13 -7.42
N ILE A 95 -7.03 -4.94 -7.36
CA ILE A 95 -8.01 -5.71 -8.13
C ILE A 95 -7.85 -5.44 -9.64
N LEU A 96 -7.69 -4.19 -10.03
CA LEU A 96 -7.53 -3.77 -11.42
C LEU A 96 -6.25 -4.36 -12.04
N GLY A 97 -5.14 -4.34 -11.30
CA GLY A 97 -3.89 -4.96 -11.76
C GLY A 97 -3.98 -6.49 -11.82
N MET A 98 -4.84 -7.12 -11.02
CA MET A 98 -5.12 -8.56 -11.17
C MET A 98 -5.91 -8.84 -12.46
N ASP A 99 -6.97 -8.06 -12.74
CA ASP A 99 -7.75 -8.16 -13.98
C ASP A 99 -6.86 -7.90 -15.22
N LEU A 100 -5.91 -6.97 -15.11
CA LEU A 100 -4.89 -6.70 -16.14
C LEU A 100 -4.05 -7.95 -16.44
N LEU A 101 -3.50 -8.59 -15.41
CA LEU A 101 -2.66 -9.78 -15.57
C LEU A 101 -3.45 -10.97 -16.10
N GLU A 102 -4.70 -11.18 -15.65
CA GLU A 102 -5.56 -12.24 -16.18
C GLU A 102 -5.97 -12.01 -17.63
N THR A 103 -6.12 -10.74 -18.04
CA THR A 103 -6.58 -10.39 -19.40
C THR A 103 -5.44 -10.36 -20.41
N HIS A 104 -4.28 -9.81 -20.03
CA HIS A 104 -3.17 -9.53 -20.96
C HIS A 104 -1.89 -10.30 -20.64
N GLY A 105 -1.84 -11.04 -19.52
CA GLY A 105 -0.64 -11.72 -19.04
C GLY A 105 0.45 -10.75 -18.57
N PHE A 106 1.59 -11.31 -18.17
CA PHE A 106 2.75 -10.54 -17.69
C PHE A 106 3.47 -9.72 -18.80
N GLY A 107 3.07 -9.94 -20.06
CA GLY A 107 3.53 -9.20 -21.23
C GLY A 107 2.76 -7.92 -21.55
N PHE A 108 1.80 -7.50 -20.70
CA PHE A 108 0.93 -6.34 -20.94
C PHE A 108 1.70 -5.06 -21.34
N SER A 109 1.12 -4.15 -22.11
CA SER A 109 1.71 -2.83 -22.40
C SER A 109 1.11 -1.72 -21.53
N THR A 110 1.77 -0.56 -21.43
CA THR A 110 1.24 0.60 -20.70
C THR A 110 -0.07 1.12 -21.33
N GLU A 111 -0.22 1.01 -22.66
CA GLU A 111 -1.46 1.34 -23.35
C GLU A 111 -2.62 0.44 -22.89
N GLN A 112 -2.38 -0.87 -22.72
CA GLN A 112 -3.39 -1.80 -22.20
C GLN A 112 -3.79 -1.47 -20.75
N VAL A 113 -2.87 -0.94 -19.93
CA VAL A 113 -3.21 -0.41 -18.60
C VAL A 113 -4.19 0.75 -18.74
N GLY A 114 -3.92 1.69 -19.65
CA GLY A 114 -4.80 2.83 -19.91
C GLY A 114 -6.17 2.43 -20.45
N ASP A 115 -6.23 1.47 -21.38
CA ASP A 115 -7.47 0.93 -21.91
C ASP A 115 -8.30 0.27 -20.80
N LEU A 116 -7.66 -0.50 -19.91
CA LEU A 116 -8.33 -1.15 -18.79
C LEU A 116 -8.91 -0.12 -17.81
N TRP A 117 -8.21 0.98 -17.55
CA TRP A 117 -8.74 2.07 -16.72
C TRP A 117 -10.03 2.64 -17.31
N LEU A 118 -10.04 2.93 -18.62
CA LEU A 118 -11.22 3.46 -19.32
C LEU A 118 -12.40 2.49 -19.28
N LEU A 119 -12.15 1.19 -19.25
CA LEU A 119 -13.17 0.13 -19.25
C LEU A 119 -13.71 -0.19 -17.86
N ARG A 120 -12.85 -0.16 -16.84
CA ARG A 120 -13.15 -0.75 -15.53
C ARG A 120 -13.24 0.25 -14.39
N LEU A 121 -12.63 1.43 -14.50
CA LEU A 121 -12.44 2.33 -13.37
C LEU A 121 -13.24 3.62 -13.57
N PRO A 122 -14.20 3.96 -12.67
CA PRO A 122 -14.92 5.21 -12.78
C PRO A 122 -14.00 6.43 -12.60
N TYR A 123 -14.09 7.42 -13.49
CA TYR A 123 -13.19 8.60 -13.48
C TYR A 123 -13.10 9.31 -12.12
N LEU A 124 -14.22 9.55 -11.45
CA LEU A 124 -14.25 10.26 -10.16
C LEU A 124 -13.69 9.43 -8.98
N GLN A 125 -13.36 8.16 -9.21
CA GLN A 125 -12.76 7.25 -8.22
C GLN A 125 -11.24 7.10 -8.39
N THR A 126 -10.64 7.83 -9.35
CA THR A 126 -9.18 8.03 -9.48
C THR A 126 -8.79 9.33 -8.84
N PHE A 127 -7.60 9.51 -8.28
CA PHE A 127 -7.19 10.75 -7.60
C PHE A 127 -5.91 11.33 -8.20
N THR A 128 -5.63 12.61 -7.94
CA THR A 128 -4.32 13.24 -8.22
C THR A 128 -3.72 12.94 -9.61
N ALA A 129 -2.56 12.27 -9.69
CA ALA A 129 -1.87 11.92 -10.93
C ALA A 129 -2.68 10.96 -11.79
N GLU A 130 -3.38 10.01 -11.18
CA GLU A 130 -4.26 9.08 -11.86
C GLU A 130 -5.43 9.79 -12.50
N ARG A 131 -6.03 10.76 -11.79
CA ARG A 131 -7.12 11.56 -12.34
C ARG A 131 -6.66 12.42 -13.51
N ALA A 132 -5.48 13.04 -13.40
CA ALA A 132 -4.88 13.79 -14.50
C ALA A 132 -4.59 12.88 -15.71
N ALA A 133 -4.02 11.69 -15.49
CA ALA A 133 -3.74 10.71 -16.54
C ALA A 133 -5.01 10.17 -17.18
N TYR A 134 -6.05 9.88 -16.40
CA TYR A 134 -7.35 9.44 -16.91
C TYR A 134 -7.98 10.51 -17.80
N ARG A 135 -7.99 11.78 -17.36
CA ARG A 135 -8.45 12.90 -18.19
C ARG A 135 -7.68 12.97 -19.51
N ASN A 136 -6.36 12.77 -19.45
CA ASN A 136 -5.50 12.77 -20.64
C ASN A 136 -5.84 11.62 -21.59
N LEU A 137 -6.06 10.40 -21.07
CA LEU A 137 -6.54 9.24 -21.84
C LEU A 137 -7.89 9.53 -22.51
N ALA A 138 -8.86 10.06 -21.77
CA ALA A 138 -10.19 10.41 -22.28
C ALA A 138 -10.13 11.48 -23.38
N ASN A 139 -9.09 12.32 -23.40
CA ASN A 139 -8.81 13.30 -24.44
C ASN A 139 -7.96 12.76 -25.61
N GLY A 140 -7.68 11.45 -25.63
CA GLY A 140 -6.96 10.78 -26.72
C GLY A 140 -5.44 10.87 -26.64
N LEU A 141 -4.87 11.35 -25.53
CA LEU A 141 -3.43 11.26 -25.31
C LEU A 141 -3.02 9.82 -25.00
N ARG A 142 -1.80 9.46 -25.40
CA ARG A 142 -1.20 8.13 -25.16
C ARG A 142 0.06 8.25 -24.31
N PRO A 143 0.46 7.19 -23.58
CA PRO A 143 1.74 7.15 -22.90
C PRO A 143 2.91 7.54 -23.83
N PRO A 144 3.94 8.26 -23.34
CA PRO A 144 4.09 8.76 -21.97
C PRO A 144 3.39 10.12 -21.71
N LEU A 145 2.72 10.73 -22.71
CA LEU A 145 2.09 12.05 -22.55
C LEU A 145 0.94 12.04 -21.53
N THR A 146 0.30 10.89 -21.31
CA THR A 146 -0.70 10.71 -20.26
C THR A 146 -0.16 11.05 -18.88
N ALA A 147 1.11 10.73 -18.61
CA ALA A 147 1.75 11.02 -17.33
C ALA A 147 2.24 12.47 -17.23
N THR A 148 2.63 13.12 -18.33
CA THR A 148 3.35 14.41 -18.28
C THR A 148 2.54 15.63 -18.68
N TYR A 149 1.48 15.47 -19.49
CA TYR A 149 0.67 16.59 -19.94
C TYR A 149 -0.26 17.09 -18.83
N ASP A 150 -0.05 18.32 -18.37
CA ASP A 150 -0.86 18.97 -17.32
C ASP A 150 -1.13 18.06 -16.11
N ASN A 151 -0.07 17.41 -15.63
CA ASN A 151 -0.11 16.54 -14.46
C ASN A 151 0.96 17.02 -13.45
N PRO A 152 0.59 17.74 -12.39
CA PRO A 152 1.53 18.22 -11.39
C PRO A 152 1.87 17.18 -10.31
N TYR A 153 1.21 16.01 -10.32
CA TYR A 153 1.23 15.04 -9.22
C TYR A 153 2.14 13.83 -9.50
N GLN A 154 3.00 13.90 -10.52
CA GLN A 154 3.74 12.75 -11.09
C GLN A 154 4.63 11.98 -10.12
N GLU A 155 5.01 12.59 -8.99
CA GLU A 155 5.84 11.97 -7.95
C GLU A 155 5.07 11.68 -6.65
N TRP A 156 3.74 11.72 -6.70
CA TRP A 156 2.89 11.37 -5.57
C TRP A 156 2.79 9.84 -5.41
N ILE A 157 2.18 9.40 -4.32
CA ILE A 157 2.16 7.99 -3.88
C ILE A 157 1.24 7.09 -4.71
N GLY A 158 0.37 7.66 -5.54
CA GLY A 158 -0.63 6.91 -6.27
C GLY A 158 -0.09 5.73 -7.11
N ALA A 159 1.10 5.82 -7.73
CA ALA A 159 1.71 4.65 -8.38
C ALA A 159 2.21 3.58 -7.39
N LEU A 160 2.66 3.97 -6.19
CA LEU A 160 3.13 3.06 -5.15
C LEU A 160 2.00 2.13 -4.68
N ILE A 161 0.80 2.68 -4.46
CA ILE A 161 -0.33 1.88 -3.96
C ILE A 161 -0.80 0.82 -4.97
N ARG A 162 -0.51 0.93 -6.26
CA ARG A 162 -0.91 -0.07 -7.28
C ARG A 162 0.01 -1.28 -7.34
N ALA A 163 1.13 -1.24 -6.63
CA ALA A 163 2.27 -2.11 -6.88
C ALA A 163 2.12 -3.53 -6.31
N ASP A 164 1.27 -3.72 -5.30
CA ASP A 164 1.18 -4.95 -4.51
C ASP A 164 0.94 -6.21 -5.32
N ILE A 165 0.01 -6.13 -6.28
CA ILE A 165 -0.34 -7.28 -7.12
C ILE A 165 0.85 -7.81 -7.92
N PHE A 166 1.77 -6.93 -8.34
CA PHE A 166 3.00 -7.33 -9.02
C PHE A 166 4.00 -7.99 -8.07
N GLY A 167 3.99 -7.61 -6.79
CA GLY A 167 4.76 -8.28 -5.75
C GLY A 167 4.20 -9.66 -5.42
N TRP A 168 2.89 -9.78 -5.20
CA TRP A 168 2.21 -11.03 -4.86
C TRP A 168 2.28 -12.08 -5.98
N THR A 169 2.37 -11.64 -7.24
CA THR A 169 2.50 -12.54 -8.41
C THR A 169 3.95 -12.86 -8.80
N CYS A 170 4.94 -12.30 -8.09
CA CYS A 170 6.36 -12.52 -8.31
C CYS A 170 7.10 -12.91 -7.02
N PRO A 171 6.67 -13.95 -6.29
CA PRO A 171 7.26 -14.33 -5.01
C PRO A 171 8.76 -14.63 -5.15
N GLY A 172 9.61 -13.95 -4.38
CA GLY A 172 11.06 -14.10 -4.44
C GLY A 172 11.71 -13.53 -5.72
N ALA A 173 10.99 -12.77 -6.54
CA ALA A 173 11.51 -12.18 -7.78
C ALA A 173 11.40 -10.63 -7.84
N PRO A 174 12.12 -9.89 -6.96
CA PRO A 174 11.95 -8.43 -6.83
C PRO A 174 12.18 -7.62 -8.11
N ARG A 175 13.17 -8.01 -8.93
CA ARG A 175 13.47 -7.35 -10.22
C ARG A 175 12.33 -7.48 -11.22
N ARG A 176 11.64 -8.63 -11.24
CA ARG A 176 10.52 -8.90 -12.12
C ARG A 176 9.30 -8.09 -11.67
N ALA A 177 8.98 -8.15 -10.38
CA ALA A 177 7.92 -7.35 -9.77
C ALA A 177 8.08 -5.84 -10.08
N ALA A 178 9.29 -5.31 -9.91
CA ALA A 178 9.63 -3.93 -10.23
C ALA A 178 9.46 -3.59 -11.72
N SER A 179 9.74 -4.53 -12.63
CA SER A 179 9.57 -4.31 -14.07
C SER A 179 8.09 -4.16 -14.46
N LEU A 180 7.22 -5.01 -13.90
CA LEU A 180 5.77 -4.93 -14.10
C LEU A 180 5.21 -3.64 -13.50
N ALA A 181 5.57 -3.33 -12.26
CA ALA A 181 5.16 -2.11 -11.58
C ALA A 181 5.62 -0.85 -12.33
N ARG A 182 6.84 -0.85 -12.89
CA ARG A 182 7.30 0.27 -13.74
C ARG A 182 6.39 0.44 -14.96
N ARG A 183 6.01 -0.65 -15.62
CA ARG A 183 5.22 -0.63 -16.85
C ARG A 183 3.80 -0.09 -16.61
N ASP A 184 3.21 -0.43 -15.46
CA ASP A 184 1.96 0.14 -14.96
C ASP A 184 2.10 1.61 -14.51
N ALA A 185 3.17 1.92 -13.78
CA ALA A 185 3.38 3.25 -13.18
C ALA A 185 3.54 4.36 -14.21
N VAL A 186 4.25 4.10 -15.32
CA VAL A 186 4.55 5.13 -16.35
C VAL A 186 3.32 5.59 -17.14
N LEU A 187 2.14 4.99 -16.91
CA LEU A 187 0.87 5.52 -17.42
C LEU A 187 0.57 6.91 -16.85
N SER A 188 0.82 7.12 -15.56
CA SER A 188 0.38 8.31 -14.82
C SER A 188 1.49 9.03 -14.05
N HIS A 189 2.63 8.38 -13.80
CA HIS A 189 3.70 8.89 -12.95
C HIS A 189 5.05 8.97 -13.67
N THR A 190 5.96 9.77 -13.11
CA THR A 190 7.37 9.85 -13.52
C THR A 190 8.28 9.88 -12.28
N GLY A 191 9.60 9.87 -12.48
CA GLY A 191 10.57 10.10 -11.41
C GLY A 191 10.36 9.22 -10.17
N ASN A 192 10.32 9.84 -8.99
CA ASN A 192 10.14 9.14 -7.72
C ASN A 192 8.78 8.45 -7.61
N GLY A 193 7.73 8.91 -8.31
CA GLY A 193 6.44 8.20 -8.32
C GLY A 193 6.56 6.80 -8.93
N VAL A 194 7.28 6.68 -10.05
CA VAL A 194 7.59 5.38 -10.67
C VAL A 194 8.55 4.57 -9.79
N TYR A 195 9.55 5.20 -9.18
CA TYR A 195 10.46 4.50 -8.27
C TYR A 195 9.75 3.98 -7.03
N GLY A 196 8.71 4.67 -6.54
CA GLY A 196 7.87 4.23 -5.43
C GLY A 196 7.17 2.91 -5.75
N ALA A 197 6.52 2.83 -6.92
CA ALA A 197 5.88 1.61 -7.41
C ALA A 197 6.86 0.45 -7.57
N MET A 198 8.01 0.71 -8.20
CA MET A 198 9.06 -0.30 -8.37
C MET A 198 9.56 -0.84 -7.03
N TRP A 199 9.79 0.05 -6.07
CA TRP A 199 10.27 -0.31 -4.73
C TRP A 199 9.23 -1.10 -3.94
N ALA A 200 7.96 -0.68 -3.93
CA ALA A 200 6.90 -1.40 -3.20
C ALA A 200 6.65 -2.81 -3.77
N ALA A 201 6.56 -2.96 -5.09
CA ALA A 201 6.42 -4.28 -5.71
C ALA A 201 7.61 -5.19 -5.39
N ALA A 202 8.83 -4.66 -5.46
CA ALA A 202 10.05 -5.40 -5.14
C ALA A 202 10.12 -5.79 -3.66
N LEU A 203 9.70 -4.91 -2.75
CA LEU A 203 9.66 -5.15 -1.32
C LEU A 203 8.69 -6.28 -0.97
N ILE A 204 7.49 -6.27 -1.55
CA ILE A 204 6.48 -7.30 -1.35
C ILE A 204 6.95 -8.64 -1.92
N ALA A 205 7.53 -8.64 -3.14
CA ALA A 205 8.12 -9.84 -3.72
C ALA A 205 9.25 -10.43 -2.86
N ALA A 206 10.14 -9.58 -2.32
CA ALA A 206 11.23 -10.00 -1.45
C ALA A 206 10.72 -10.57 -0.11
N ALA A 207 9.61 -10.05 0.42
CA ALA A 207 9.05 -10.49 1.71
C ALA A 207 8.64 -11.97 1.74
N PHE A 208 8.43 -12.62 0.60
CA PHE A 208 8.16 -14.06 0.52
C PHE A 208 9.37 -14.91 0.94
N THR A 209 10.59 -14.44 0.73
CA THR A 209 11.82 -15.24 0.86
C THR A 209 12.86 -14.62 1.77
N ALA A 210 12.77 -13.31 2.06
CA ALA A 210 13.74 -12.61 2.86
C ALA A 210 13.74 -13.12 4.32
N PRO A 211 14.93 -13.31 4.94
CA PRO A 211 15.01 -13.80 6.31
C PRO A 211 14.59 -12.75 7.36
N THR A 212 14.70 -11.46 7.03
CA THR A 212 14.23 -10.36 7.88
C THR A 212 13.65 -9.23 7.03
N VAL A 213 12.85 -8.37 7.66
CA VAL A 213 12.30 -7.15 7.02
C VAL A 213 13.41 -6.24 6.47
N ARG A 214 14.51 -6.09 7.21
CA ARG A 214 15.73 -5.36 6.78
C ARG A 214 16.25 -5.90 5.45
N HIS A 215 16.35 -7.22 5.28
CA HIS A 215 16.81 -7.83 4.02
C HIS A 215 15.84 -7.55 2.86
N ALA A 216 14.52 -7.65 3.10
CA ALA A 216 13.52 -7.32 2.07
C ALA A 216 13.65 -5.86 1.60
N VAL A 217 13.90 -4.92 2.53
CA VAL A 217 14.15 -3.51 2.22
C VAL A 217 15.43 -3.31 1.41
N ASP A 218 16.50 -4.05 1.72
CA ASP A 218 17.76 -4.00 0.95
C ASP A 218 17.58 -4.50 -0.49
N GLU A 219 16.86 -5.61 -0.68
CA GLU A 219 16.56 -6.14 -2.01
C GLU A 219 15.70 -5.17 -2.84
N ALA A 220 14.70 -4.56 -2.23
CA ALA A 220 13.87 -3.55 -2.88
C ALA A 220 14.64 -2.29 -3.28
N LEU A 221 15.66 -1.89 -2.50
CA LEU A 221 16.52 -0.75 -2.85
C LEU A 221 17.41 -1.03 -4.06
N ALA A 222 17.69 -2.29 -4.38
CA ALA A 222 18.56 -2.68 -5.48
C ALA A 222 17.90 -2.53 -6.87
N VAL A 223 16.58 -2.32 -6.93
CA VAL A 223 15.83 -2.19 -8.20
C VAL A 223 15.60 -0.74 -8.64
N ILE A 224 15.88 0.24 -7.79
CA ILE A 224 15.71 1.67 -8.08
C ILE A 224 17.05 2.42 -8.15
N PRO A 225 17.15 3.57 -8.83
CA PRO A 225 18.39 4.33 -8.90
C PRO A 225 18.89 4.74 -7.51
N ALA A 226 20.12 4.37 -7.17
CA ALA A 226 20.69 4.62 -5.85
C ALA A 226 20.78 6.12 -5.48
N SER A 227 20.85 6.99 -6.48
CA SER A 227 20.87 8.45 -6.36
C SER A 227 19.48 9.12 -6.39
N SER A 228 18.40 8.35 -6.43
CA SER A 228 17.04 8.91 -6.31
C SER A 228 16.78 9.46 -4.90
N ARG A 229 15.85 10.42 -4.78
CA ARG A 229 15.43 10.95 -3.47
C ARG A 229 14.81 9.85 -2.62
N LEU A 230 13.99 8.99 -3.23
CA LEU A 230 13.40 7.82 -2.60
C LEU A 230 14.47 6.90 -1.98
N ALA A 231 15.44 6.42 -2.78
CA ALA A 231 16.45 5.49 -2.30
C ALA A 231 17.30 6.07 -1.16
N ARG A 232 17.65 7.36 -1.23
CA ARG A 232 18.37 8.05 -0.15
C ARG A 232 17.55 8.13 1.14
N THR A 233 16.27 8.46 1.03
CA THR A 233 15.37 8.63 2.19
C THR A 233 15.12 7.29 2.87
N VAL A 234 14.85 6.23 2.11
CA VAL A 234 14.71 4.89 2.67
C VAL A 234 16.01 4.48 3.37
N ARG A 235 17.19 4.56 2.72
CA ARG A 235 18.49 4.27 3.37
C ARG A 235 18.76 5.13 4.60
N ARG A 236 18.22 6.34 4.65
CA ARG A 236 18.33 7.20 5.82
C ARG A 236 17.54 6.66 7.00
N VAL A 237 16.27 6.28 6.82
CA VAL A 237 15.46 5.62 7.86
C VAL A 237 16.17 4.37 8.38
N VAL A 238 16.72 3.56 7.46
CA VAL A 238 17.53 2.38 7.79
C VAL A 238 18.69 2.73 8.70
N SER A 239 19.50 3.72 8.31
CA SER A 239 20.66 4.13 9.10
C SER A 239 20.26 4.63 10.48
N LEU A 240 19.15 5.38 10.60
CA LEU A 240 18.66 5.86 11.89
C LEU A 240 18.23 4.69 12.79
N HIS A 241 17.50 3.73 12.23
CA HIS A 241 17.12 2.49 12.90
C HIS A 241 18.34 1.68 13.37
N ASP A 242 19.36 1.50 12.51
CA ASP A 242 20.56 0.73 12.84
C ASP A 242 21.40 1.38 13.95
N THR A 243 21.35 2.72 14.06
CA THR A 243 21.92 3.46 15.19
C THR A 243 21.10 3.37 16.48
N ARG A 244 20.01 2.59 16.48
CA ARG A 244 19.06 2.42 17.58
C ARG A 244 18.35 3.72 17.99
N MET A 245 18.16 4.63 17.04
CA MET A 245 17.30 5.80 17.25
C MET A 245 15.87 5.34 17.53
N SER A 246 15.13 6.07 18.38
CA SER A 246 13.72 5.75 18.64
C SER A 246 12.87 5.92 17.38
N TRP A 247 11.71 5.28 17.35
CA TRP A 247 10.75 5.44 16.24
C TRP A 247 10.28 6.89 16.13
N GLU A 248 9.99 7.54 17.27
CA GLU A 248 9.58 8.95 17.31
C GLU A 248 10.67 9.88 16.73
N ASP A 249 11.92 9.73 17.18
CA ASP A 249 13.03 10.58 16.74
C ASP A 249 13.38 10.34 15.27
N THR A 250 13.28 9.09 14.80
CA THR A 250 13.50 8.75 13.40
C THR A 250 12.49 9.46 12.51
N LEU A 251 11.20 9.39 12.85
CA LEU A 251 10.15 10.08 12.12
C LEU A 251 10.32 11.60 12.18
N THR A 252 10.67 12.18 13.33
CA THR A 252 10.96 13.62 13.45
C THR A 252 12.09 14.01 12.49
N THR A 253 13.20 13.26 12.49
CA THR A 253 14.36 13.52 11.64
C THR A 253 13.99 13.48 10.16
N VAL A 254 13.27 12.45 9.70
CA VAL A 254 12.93 12.35 8.27
C VAL A 254 11.84 13.33 7.83
N THR A 255 10.93 13.71 8.73
CA THR A 255 9.97 14.80 8.45
C THR A 255 10.70 16.11 8.20
N GLU A 256 11.70 16.45 9.02
CA GLU A 256 12.54 17.64 8.81
C GLU A 256 13.30 17.56 7.48
N GLU A 257 13.95 16.43 7.17
CA GLU A 257 14.72 16.24 5.94
C GLU A 257 13.86 16.20 4.66
N THR A 258 12.55 15.93 4.78
CA THR A 258 11.59 15.92 3.66
C THR A 258 10.66 17.13 3.64
N THR A 259 10.95 18.14 4.46
CA THR A 259 10.20 19.40 4.51
C THR A 259 10.00 20.00 3.13
N GLY A 260 8.78 20.47 2.85
CA GLY A 260 8.39 21.06 1.57
C GLY A 260 7.89 20.04 0.54
N MET A 261 8.00 18.73 0.80
CA MET A 261 7.26 17.73 0.05
C MET A 261 5.83 17.63 0.61
N GLY A 262 4.83 17.60 -0.27
CA GLY A 262 3.43 17.44 0.14
C GLY A 262 3.17 16.09 0.82
N TRP A 263 2.13 16.01 1.64
CA TRP A 263 1.81 14.81 2.44
C TRP A 263 1.47 13.57 1.59
N ILE A 264 1.10 13.75 0.32
CA ILE A 264 0.82 12.67 -0.66
C ILE A 264 2.09 12.29 -1.45
N HIS A 265 3.20 13.01 -1.30
CA HIS A 265 4.41 12.76 -2.08
C HIS A 265 5.01 11.37 -1.74
N THR A 266 5.49 10.62 -2.74
CA THR A 266 5.98 9.24 -2.53
C THR A 266 7.11 9.15 -1.49
N VAL A 267 8.04 10.11 -1.51
CA VAL A 267 9.27 10.06 -0.69
C VAL A 267 9.02 10.06 0.83
N PRO A 268 8.29 11.03 1.43
CA PRO A 268 8.02 11.02 2.86
C PRO A 268 7.15 9.81 3.28
N ASN A 269 6.22 9.39 2.43
CA ASN A 269 5.38 8.21 2.69
C ASN A 269 6.20 6.91 2.73
N ALA A 270 7.12 6.71 1.78
CA ALA A 270 8.05 5.58 1.81
C ALA A 270 8.95 5.60 3.05
N ALA A 271 9.26 6.77 3.62
CA ALA A 271 10.00 6.89 4.87
C ALA A 271 9.18 6.36 6.06
N VAL A 272 7.92 6.79 6.18
CA VAL A 272 6.98 6.31 7.21
C VAL A 272 6.75 4.80 7.10
N LEU A 273 6.50 4.31 5.89
CA LEU A 273 6.35 2.88 5.62
C LEU A 273 7.61 2.09 6.00
N THR A 274 8.81 2.57 5.63
CA THR A 274 10.07 1.92 6.02
C THR A 274 10.24 1.90 7.54
N ALA A 275 9.90 2.98 8.24
CA ALA A 275 9.99 3.03 9.69
C ALA A 275 9.01 2.03 10.33
N GLY A 276 7.74 2.02 9.93
CA GLY A 276 6.76 1.06 10.49
C GLY A 276 7.16 -0.40 10.25
N LEU A 277 7.76 -0.71 9.10
CA LEU A 277 8.30 -2.04 8.80
C LEU A 277 9.48 -2.43 9.71
N LEU A 278 10.51 -1.57 9.82
CA LEU A 278 11.70 -1.88 10.61
C LEU A 278 11.40 -1.93 12.12
N TYR A 279 10.70 -0.92 12.63
CA TYR A 279 10.36 -0.84 14.05
C TYR A 279 9.23 -1.80 14.44
N GLY A 280 8.46 -2.31 13.48
CA GLY A 280 7.48 -3.37 13.67
C GLY A 280 8.12 -4.76 13.86
N ASP A 281 9.35 -4.95 13.38
CA ASP A 281 10.18 -6.15 13.60
C ASP A 281 9.46 -7.48 13.28
N GLY A 282 8.69 -7.48 12.19
CA GLY A 282 7.93 -8.65 11.74
C GLY A 282 6.61 -8.92 12.48
N ASP A 283 6.27 -8.15 13.52
CA ASP A 283 4.95 -8.22 14.15
C ASP A 283 3.91 -7.43 13.34
N PHE A 284 2.87 -8.12 12.87
CA PHE A 284 1.83 -7.55 12.01
C PHE A 284 1.16 -6.33 12.65
N THR A 285 0.72 -6.44 13.91
CA THR A 285 -0.03 -5.37 14.60
C THR A 285 0.84 -4.14 14.76
N ARG A 286 2.07 -4.34 15.23
CA ARG A 286 3.04 -3.27 15.47
C ARG A 286 3.42 -2.59 14.16
N THR A 287 3.64 -3.34 13.08
CA THR A 287 3.94 -2.76 11.77
C THR A 287 2.83 -1.83 11.28
N ILE A 288 1.57 -2.27 11.20
CA ILE A 288 0.51 -1.43 10.63
C ILE A 288 0.16 -0.24 11.54
N THR A 289 0.22 -0.42 12.86
CA THR A 289 -0.11 0.64 13.82
C THR A 289 0.98 1.70 13.93
N LEU A 290 2.26 1.33 13.86
CA LEU A 290 3.37 2.29 13.77
C LEU A 290 3.33 3.04 12.44
N THR A 291 3.02 2.36 11.33
CA THR A 291 2.90 3.02 10.03
C THR A 291 1.77 4.05 10.02
N VAL A 292 0.55 3.68 10.44
CA VAL A 292 -0.60 4.61 10.47
C VAL A 292 -0.36 5.77 11.44
N ARG A 293 0.22 5.50 12.62
CA ARG A 293 0.59 6.58 13.56
C ARG A 293 1.68 7.51 13.02
N GLY A 294 2.41 7.11 11.98
CA GLY A 294 3.36 7.97 11.30
C GLY A 294 2.73 9.14 10.53
N GLY A 295 1.42 9.11 10.29
CA GLY A 295 0.69 10.17 9.58
C GLY A 295 0.90 10.12 8.07
N LEU A 296 0.79 11.28 7.41
CA LEU A 296 0.81 11.45 5.96
C LEU A 296 -0.39 10.78 5.29
N ASP A 297 -0.17 9.93 4.29
CA ASP A 297 -1.19 9.19 3.57
C ASP A 297 -1.43 7.83 4.26
N THR A 298 -2.20 7.86 5.35
CA THR A 298 -2.20 6.81 6.38
C THR A 298 -2.83 5.50 5.92
N ASP A 299 -3.88 5.54 5.11
CA ASP A 299 -4.49 4.36 4.50
C ASP A 299 -3.56 3.72 3.47
N SER A 300 -2.97 4.50 2.57
CA SER A 300 -2.00 4.03 1.58
C SER A 300 -0.77 3.38 2.20
N ASN A 301 -0.19 4.05 3.20
CA ASN A 301 0.95 3.53 3.94
C ASN A 301 0.56 2.28 4.73
N GLY A 302 -0.59 2.32 5.42
CA GLY A 302 -1.14 1.19 6.15
C GLY A 302 -1.35 -0.03 5.25
N ALA A 303 -1.92 0.18 4.07
CA ALA A 303 -2.18 -0.85 3.06
C ALA A 303 -0.90 -1.56 2.65
N THR A 304 0.11 -0.81 2.24
CA THR A 304 1.38 -1.39 1.80
C THR A 304 2.13 -2.06 2.96
N ALA A 305 2.11 -1.46 4.17
CA ALA A 305 2.72 -2.05 5.35
C ALA A 305 2.06 -3.39 5.74
N GLY A 306 0.73 -3.42 5.72
CA GLY A 306 -0.06 -4.62 6.01
C GLY A 306 0.15 -5.70 4.96
N SER A 307 0.26 -5.34 3.69
CA SER A 307 0.61 -6.24 2.60
C SER A 307 1.95 -6.93 2.82
N VAL A 308 3.00 -6.15 3.12
CA VAL A 308 4.34 -6.69 3.39
C VAL A 308 4.34 -7.57 4.64
N ALA A 309 3.77 -7.11 5.76
CA ALA A 309 3.71 -7.88 7.00
C ALA A 309 2.88 -9.16 6.84
N GLY A 310 1.77 -9.10 6.11
CA GLY A 310 0.90 -10.23 5.81
C GLY A 310 1.57 -11.26 4.90
N VAL A 311 2.37 -10.85 3.91
CA VAL A 311 3.19 -11.77 3.11
C VAL A 311 4.32 -12.38 3.94
N PHE A 312 4.95 -11.58 4.81
CA PHE A 312 6.09 -12.01 5.61
C PHE A 312 5.69 -13.09 6.64
N GLY A 313 4.58 -12.88 7.36
CA GLY A 313 4.07 -13.81 8.38
C GLY A 313 3.03 -14.83 7.88
N GLY A 314 2.37 -14.55 6.75
CA GLY A 314 1.23 -15.32 6.25
C GLY A 314 -0.09 -14.98 6.96
N ALA A 315 -1.22 -15.36 6.34
CA ALA A 315 -2.56 -15.10 6.86
C ALA A 315 -2.76 -15.61 8.29
N ALA A 316 -2.25 -16.81 8.60
CA ALA A 316 -2.34 -17.41 9.92
C ALA A 316 -1.61 -16.62 11.04
N ALA A 317 -0.69 -15.73 10.70
CA ALA A 317 0.00 -14.87 11.66
C ALA A 317 -0.74 -13.56 11.94
N ILE A 318 -1.78 -13.23 11.17
CA ILE A 318 -2.57 -12.01 11.35
C ILE A 318 -3.60 -12.25 12.46
N PRO A 319 -3.59 -11.47 13.55
CA PRO A 319 -4.59 -11.63 14.61
C PRO A 319 -6.03 -11.42 14.11
N ASP A 320 -6.95 -12.28 14.53
CA ASP A 320 -8.36 -12.31 14.12
C ASP A 320 -9.07 -10.95 14.16
N ARG A 321 -8.73 -10.07 15.10
CA ARG A 321 -9.31 -8.71 15.20
C ARG A 321 -9.14 -7.88 13.93
N TRP A 322 -8.09 -8.15 13.13
CA TRP A 322 -7.81 -7.46 11.88
C TRP A 322 -8.50 -8.08 10.66
N THR A 323 -8.97 -9.33 10.75
CA THR A 323 -9.47 -10.07 9.57
C THR A 323 -10.92 -10.51 9.72
N VAL A 324 -11.36 -10.88 10.92
CA VAL A 324 -12.73 -11.31 11.20
C VAL A 324 -13.76 -10.23 10.85
N PRO A 325 -13.58 -8.94 11.22
CA PRO A 325 -14.55 -7.90 10.84
C PRO A 325 -14.68 -7.69 9.33
N LEU A 326 -13.64 -8.05 8.55
CA LEU A 326 -13.68 -7.92 7.10
C LEU A 326 -14.64 -8.93 6.45
N GLU A 327 -15.11 -9.95 7.17
CA GLU A 327 -16.14 -10.90 6.71
C GLU A 327 -15.85 -11.50 5.31
N ASP A 328 -14.57 -11.71 5.01
CA ASP A 328 -14.07 -12.15 3.70
C ASP A 328 -14.61 -11.32 2.52
N THR A 329 -14.97 -10.04 2.71
CA THR A 329 -15.73 -9.23 1.73
C THR A 329 -15.01 -7.92 1.40
N VAL A 330 -14.88 -7.62 0.11
CA VAL A 330 -14.32 -6.36 -0.40
C VAL A 330 -15.38 -5.50 -1.06
N ARG A 331 -15.35 -4.20 -0.78
CA ARG A 331 -16.09 -3.18 -1.54
C ARG A 331 -15.15 -2.53 -2.56
N SER A 332 -15.57 -2.45 -3.82
CA SER A 332 -14.72 -1.98 -4.91
C SER A 332 -15.48 -1.12 -5.91
N ALA A 333 -14.80 -0.11 -6.48
CA ALA A 333 -15.33 0.66 -7.61
C ALA A 333 -14.98 0.04 -8.97
N VAL A 334 -14.14 -1.00 -9.02
CA VAL A 334 -13.77 -1.69 -10.26
C VAL A 334 -15.00 -2.42 -10.81
N PHE A 335 -15.39 -2.09 -12.03
CA PHE A 335 -16.61 -2.61 -12.64
C PHE A 335 -16.59 -4.15 -12.73
N GLY A 336 -17.51 -4.79 -12.01
CA GLY A 336 -17.66 -6.24 -11.94
C GLY A 336 -17.02 -6.91 -10.72
N PHE A 337 -16.45 -6.14 -9.78
CA PHE A 337 -15.70 -6.68 -8.63
C PHE A 337 -16.22 -6.23 -7.24
N ASP A 338 -17.29 -5.45 -7.16
CA ASP A 338 -17.89 -5.07 -5.88
C ASP A 338 -18.48 -6.29 -5.16
N GLY A 339 -18.16 -6.46 -3.87
CA GLY A 339 -18.61 -7.59 -3.06
C GLY A 339 -17.85 -8.90 -3.30
N VAL A 340 -16.73 -8.87 -4.04
CA VAL A 340 -15.90 -10.06 -4.24
C VAL A 340 -15.25 -10.48 -2.93
N ARG A 341 -15.07 -11.80 -2.76
CA ARG A 341 -14.44 -12.34 -1.56
C ARG A 341 -12.93 -12.12 -1.54
N ILE A 342 -12.37 -11.75 -0.38
CA ILE A 342 -10.91 -11.61 -0.20
C ILE A 342 -10.21 -12.93 -0.54
N SER A 343 -10.76 -14.04 -0.07
CA SER A 343 -10.25 -15.38 -0.34
C SER A 343 -10.29 -15.75 -1.83
N GLU A 344 -11.23 -15.20 -2.61
CA GLU A 344 -11.27 -15.42 -4.06
C GLU A 344 -10.21 -14.59 -4.80
N LEU A 345 -10.02 -13.33 -4.40
CA LEU A 345 -8.94 -12.50 -4.93
C LEU A 345 -7.58 -13.16 -4.67
N ALA A 346 -7.35 -13.66 -3.46
CA ALA A 346 -6.14 -14.38 -3.12
C ALA A 346 -5.94 -15.65 -3.97
N ARG A 347 -6.98 -16.47 -4.17
CA ARG A 347 -6.89 -17.66 -5.04
C ARG A 347 -6.56 -17.30 -6.49
N ARG A 348 -7.14 -16.22 -7.03
CA ARG A 348 -6.82 -15.72 -8.38
C ARG A 348 -5.36 -15.28 -8.48
N THR A 349 -4.88 -14.55 -7.49
CA THR A 349 -3.48 -14.13 -7.41
C THR A 349 -2.52 -15.32 -7.33
N VAL A 350 -2.83 -16.36 -6.55
CA VAL A 350 -2.02 -17.60 -6.50
C VAL A 350 -1.93 -18.27 -7.87
N ARG A 351 -3.06 -18.39 -8.58
CA ARG A 351 -3.06 -18.97 -9.95
C ARG A 351 -2.15 -18.17 -10.91
N LEU A 352 -2.15 -16.85 -10.82
CA LEU A 352 -1.25 -16.02 -11.61
C LEU A 352 0.22 -16.24 -11.23
N ALA A 353 0.53 -16.37 -9.94
CA ALA A 353 1.88 -16.62 -9.45
C ALA A 353 2.41 -17.99 -9.92
N GLU A 354 1.57 -19.02 -9.91
CA GLU A 354 1.91 -20.39 -10.34
C GLU A 354 2.04 -20.52 -11.87
N GLN A 355 1.26 -19.77 -12.65
CA GLN A 355 1.33 -19.78 -14.12
C GLN A 355 2.69 -19.31 -14.65
N GLU A 356 3.46 -18.60 -13.83
CA GLU A 356 4.75 -18.07 -14.24
C GLU A 356 5.91 -18.44 -13.30
N ALA A 357 5.73 -19.52 -12.54
CA ALA A 357 6.80 -20.29 -11.91
C ALA A 357 7.29 -21.38 -12.88
#